data_AF-A0A0V8GC22-F1
#
_entry.id   AF-A0A0V8GC22-F1
#
_cell.length_a   1.000
_cell.length_b   1.000
_cell.length_c   1.000
_cell.angle_alpha   90.00
_cell.angle_beta   90.00
_cell.angle_gamma   90.00
#
_symmetry.space_group_name_H-M   'P 1'
#
loop_
_entity.id
_entity.type
_entity.pdbx_description
1 polymer ?
#
loop_
_entity_poly.entity_id
_entity_poly.type
_entity_poly.pdbx_seq_one_letter_code
_entity_poly.pdbx_strand_id
1 'polypeptide(L)'
;MLLRHMTHRHHMKSIVTRGGLSPTFQIDAPTGWIAFEVDPPSVAYQNHFHQLKSDWQDGDVVTLEFDGERMQAAGFEILQSSEDVRNQQAERLGVSIEEIGSYAFIRNFVSLDYLVESSREKISEYY
;
A
#
# COMPACT_ATOMS: atom_id res chain seq x y z
N MET A 1 2.11 7.43 -12.37
CA MET A 1 1.18 6.78 -11.43
C MET A 1 1.95 6.36 -10.20
N LEU A 2 1.51 6.81 -9.03
CA LEU A 2 2.05 6.44 -7.72
C LEU A 2 1.19 5.31 -7.12
N LEU A 3 1.85 4.28 -6.60
CA LEU A 3 1.18 3.18 -5.91
C LEU A 3 1.59 3.17 -4.44
N ARG A 4 0.65 3.38 -3.54
CA ARG A 4 0.90 3.41 -2.09
C ARG A 4 0.43 2.12 -1.44
N HIS A 5 1.35 1.46 -0.75
CA HIS A 5 1.06 0.32 0.11
C HIS A 5 1.22 0.73 1.57
N MET A 6 0.25 0.37 2.41
CA MET A 6 0.31 0.56 3.86
C MET A 6 0.48 -0.80 4.53
N THR A 7 1.43 -0.87 5.45
CA THR A 7 1.75 -2.10 6.19
C THR A 7 2.06 -1.76 7.65
N HIS A 8 2.16 -2.78 8.49
CA HIS A 8 2.59 -2.58 9.86
C HIS A 8 4.12 -2.62 9.95
N ARG A 9 4.68 -1.70 10.75
CA ARG A 9 6.09 -1.63 11.16
C ARG A 9 6.72 -3.00 11.47
N HIS A 10 6.01 -3.90 12.15
CA HIS A 10 6.56 -5.20 12.52
C HIS A 10 6.89 -6.09 11.31
N HIS A 11 6.23 -5.88 10.16
CA HIS A 11 6.52 -6.59 8.91
C HIS A 11 7.73 -6.03 8.17
N MET A 12 8.16 -4.80 8.46
CA MET A 12 9.19 -4.11 7.68
C MET A 12 10.50 -4.88 7.59
N LYS A 13 10.98 -5.44 8.71
CA LYS A 13 12.20 -6.27 8.70
C LYS A 13 12.08 -7.44 7.72
N SER A 14 10.93 -8.10 7.67
CA SER A 14 10.69 -9.24 6.77
C SER A 14 10.60 -8.80 5.30
N ILE A 15 9.98 -7.65 5.04
CA ILE A 15 9.84 -7.06 3.70
C ILE A 15 11.23 -6.69 3.16
N VAL A 16 12.04 -5.99 3.96
CA VAL A 16 13.40 -5.58 3.60
C VAL A 16 14.31 -6.79 3.41
N THR A 17 14.30 -7.75 4.33
CA THR A 17 15.13 -8.96 4.23
C THR A 17 14.84 -9.77 2.96
N ARG A 18 13.58 -9.82 2.54
CA ARG A 18 13.16 -10.50 1.30
C ARG A 18 13.34 -9.63 0.05
N GLY A 19 13.53 -8.33 0.21
CA GLY A 19 13.67 -7.37 -0.89
C GLY A 19 12.34 -6.98 -1.54
N GLY A 20 11.18 -7.16 -0.89
CA GLY A 20 9.90 -6.77 -1.49
C GLY A 20 8.63 -7.28 -0.80
N LEU A 21 7.52 -6.79 -1.34
CA LEU A 21 6.16 -7.17 -0.95
C LEU A 21 5.80 -8.49 -1.61
N SER A 22 5.25 -9.40 -0.81
CA SER A 22 4.84 -10.73 -1.26
C SER A 22 3.33 -10.90 -1.08
N PRO A 23 2.61 -11.40 -2.09
CA PRO A 23 1.16 -11.61 -2.03
C PRO A 23 0.73 -12.60 -0.96
N THR A 24 1.64 -13.48 -0.51
CA THR A 24 1.40 -14.51 0.51
C THR A 24 1.11 -13.96 1.91
N PHE A 25 1.54 -12.72 2.20
CA PHE A 25 1.48 -12.15 3.56
C PHE A 25 0.46 -11.02 3.67
N GLN A 26 -0.43 -10.90 2.68
CA GLN A 26 -1.39 -9.81 2.59
C GLN A 26 -2.67 -10.21 3.31
N ILE A 27 -3.05 -9.41 4.30
CA ILE A 27 -4.26 -9.61 5.12
C ILE A 27 -5.44 -8.84 4.53
N ASP A 28 -5.16 -7.75 3.81
CA ASP A 28 -6.15 -6.75 3.38
C ASP A 28 -6.52 -6.83 1.90
N ALA A 29 -5.97 -7.83 1.21
CA ALA A 29 -6.24 -8.10 -0.18
C ALA A 29 -6.81 -9.52 -0.31
N PRO A 30 -7.57 -9.81 -1.38
CA PRO A 30 -7.90 -11.19 -1.70
C PRO A 30 -6.64 -12.06 -1.72
N THR A 31 -6.75 -13.33 -1.32
CA THR A 31 -5.61 -14.24 -1.26
C THR A 31 -4.84 -14.26 -2.58
N GLY A 32 -3.53 -14.02 -2.51
CA GLY A 32 -2.66 -14.01 -3.71
C GLY A 32 -2.51 -12.63 -4.36
N TRP A 33 -2.93 -11.55 -3.70
CA TRP A 33 -2.84 -10.19 -4.21
C TRP A 33 -2.19 -9.24 -3.21
N ILE A 34 -1.58 -8.18 -3.72
CA ILE A 34 -1.08 -7.04 -2.95
C ILE A 34 -1.95 -5.85 -3.32
N ALA A 35 -2.52 -5.19 -2.31
CA ALA A 35 -3.35 -4.01 -2.48
C ALA A 35 -2.51 -2.72 -2.44
N PHE A 36 -2.86 -1.80 -3.32
CA PHE A 36 -2.30 -0.46 -3.40
C PHE A 36 -3.42 0.57 -3.51
N GLU A 37 -3.24 1.71 -2.86
CA GLU A 37 -3.93 2.96 -3.19
C GLU A 37 -3.20 3.59 -4.39
N VAL A 38 -3.96 3.97 -5.42
CA VAL A 38 -3.48 4.54 -6.67
C VAL A 38 -3.64 6.05 -6.63
N ASP A 39 -2.57 6.75 -6.97
CA ASP A 39 -2.51 8.22 -7.07
C ASP A 39 -3.22 8.89 -5.87
N PRO A 40 -2.74 8.62 -4.64
CA PRO A 40 -3.38 9.10 -3.42
C PRO A 40 -3.58 10.61 -3.45
N PRO A 41 -4.84 11.10 -3.34
CA PRO A 41 -5.13 12.53 -3.46
C PRO A 41 -4.73 13.31 -2.20
N SER A 42 -4.57 12.62 -1.07
CA SER A 42 -4.24 13.22 0.22
C SER A 42 -3.45 12.25 1.12
N VAL A 43 -3.09 12.75 2.31
CA VAL A 43 -2.54 11.93 3.41
C VAL A 43 -3.62 11.47 4.39
N ALA A 44 -4.90 11.86 4.21
CA ALA A 44 -5.96 11.54 5.16
C ALA A 44 -6.16 10.02 5.29
N TYR A 45 -6.21 9.30 4.15
CA TYR A 45 -6.32 7.84 4.17
C TYR A 45 -5.17 7.19 4.95
N GLN A 46 -3.93 7.63 4.70
CA GLN A 46 -2.76 7.15 5.44
C GLN A 46 -2.89 7.41 6.96
N ASN A 47 -3.27 8.63 7.36
CA ASN A 47 -3.36 9.02 8.77
C ASN A 47 -4.43 8.24 9.54
N HIS A 48 -5.46 7.77 8.84
CA HIS A 48 -6.59 7.07 9.45
C HIS A 48 -6.55 5.55 9.22
N PHE A 49 -5.66 5.03 8.37
CA PHE A 49 -5.60 3.62 7.99
C PHE A 49 -5.54 2.66 9.18
N HIS A 50 -4.84 3.02 10.25
CA HIS A 50 -4.74 2.22 11.48
C HIS A 50 -6.12 1.88 12.06
N GLN A 51 -7.11 2.77 11.91
CA GLN A 51 -8.49 2.57 12.42
C GLN A 51 -9.25 1.47 11.67
N LEU A 52 -8.78 1.06 10.49
CA LEU A 52 -9.32 -0.09 9.76
C LEU A 52 -8.86 -1.43 10.36
N LYS A 53 -7.86 -1.41 11.25
CA LYS A 53 -7.25 -2.58 11.90
C LYS A 53 -7.58 -2.56 13.38
N SER A 54 -8.02 -3.70 13.90
CA SER A 54 -8.46 -3.81 15.30
C SER A 54 -7.35 -3.58 16.32
N ASP A 55 -6.10 -3.79 15.93
CA ASP A 55 -4.95 -3.91 16.83
C ASP A 55 -3.79 -2.95 16.48
N TRP A 56 -3.93 -2.08 15.47
CA TRP A 56 -2.86 -1.16 15.07
C TRP A 56 -3.05 0.21 15.71
N GLN A 57 -1.95 0.82 16.13
CA GLN A 57 -1.89 2.23 16.53
C GLN A 57 -1.42 3.10 15.38
N ASP A 58 -1.60 4.42 15.48
CA ASP A 58 -1.17 5.37 14.45
C ASP A 58 0.31 5.23 14.09
N GLY A 59 1.19 5.11 15.09
CA GLY A 59 2.64 4.94 14.89
C GLY A 59 3.08 3.59 14.32
N ASP A 60 2.16 2.62 14.21
CA ASP A 60 2.44 1.29 13.68
C ASP A 60 2.42 1.24 12.16
N VAL A 61 1.74 2.19 11.50
CA VAL A 61 1.60 2.21 10.04
C VAL A 61 2.90 2.68 9.39
N VAL A 62 3.36 1.92 8.40
CA VAL A 62 4.45 2.32 7.50
C VAL A 62 3.91 2.36 6.08
N THR A 63 4.18 3.47 5.41
CA THR A 63 3.79 3.70 4.02
C THR A 63 4.97 3.44 3.09
N LEU A 64 4.74 2.61 2.08
CA LEU A 64 5.67 2.29 1.01
C LEU A 64 5.07 2.73 -0.32
N GLU A 65 5.71 3.68 -0.99
CA GLU A 65 5.27 4.21 -2.26
C GLU A 65 6.16 3.70 -3.40
N PHE A 66 5.52 3.23 -4.46
CA PHE A 66 6.14 2.60 -5.62
C PHE A 66 5.83 3.37 -6.89
N ASP A 67 6.78 3.36 -7.81
CA ASP A 67 6.65 3.90 -9.16
C ASP A 67 5.86 2.92 -10.02
N GLY A 68 4.55 3.18 -10.13
CA GLY A 68 3.63 2.35 -10.89
C GLY A 68 3.89 2.36 -12.39
N GLU A 69 4.40 3.46 -12.95
CA GLU A 69 4.73 3.54 -14.38
C GLU A 69 5.93 2.64 -14.70
N ARG A 70 6.97 2.69 -13.86
CA ARG A 70 8.13 1.81 -14.02
C ARG A 70 7.76 0.35 -13.84
N MET A 71 6.82 0.04 -12.95
CA MET A 71 6.29 -1.32 -12.79
C MET A 71 5.51 -1.77 -14.03
N GLN A 72 4.63 -0.94 -14.59
CA GLN A 72 3.91 -1.27 -15.83
C GLN A 72 4.88 -1.50 -17.00
N ALA A 73 5.90 -0.64 -17.14
CA ALA A 73 6.94 -0.80 -18.16
C ALA A 73 7.75 -2.11 -17.99
N ALA A 74 7.85 -2.62 -16.76
CA ALA A 74 8.46 -3.91 -16.45
C ALA A 74 7.50 -5.11 -16.62
N GLY A 75 6.27 -4.89 -17.08
CA GLY A 75 5.29 -5.94 -17.38
C GLY A 75 4.40 -6.34 -16.20
N PHE A 76 4.32 -5.54 -15.14
CA PHE A 76 3.38 -5.80 -14.05
C PHE A 76 1.93 -5.60 -14.52
N GLU A 77 1.09 -6.60 -14.27
CA GLU A 77 -0.36 -6.49 -14.43
C GLU A 77 -0.94 -5.79 -13.19
N ILE A 78 -1.41 -4.55 -13.38
CA ILE A 78 -2.04 -3.74 -12.33
C ILE A 78 -3.54 -3.76 -12.57
N LEU A 79 -4.26 -4.47 -11.70
CA LEU A 79 -5.70 -4.67 -11.85
C LEU A 79 -6.44 -3.68 -10.96
N GLN A 80 -7.11 -2.72 -11.61
CA GLN A 80 -7.96 -1.75 -10.95
C GLN A 80 -9.18 -2.47 -10.33
N SER A 81 -9.56 -2.07 -9.12
CA SER A 81 -10.77 -2.58 -8.50
C SER A 81 -12.00 -2.15 -9.31
N SER A 82 -12.85 -3.11 -9.69
CA SER A 82 -14.17 -2.81 -10.25
C SER A 82 -15.19 -2.43 -9.18
N GLU A 83 -14.95 -2.82 -7.93
CA GLU A 83 -15.79 -2.48 -6.79
C GLU A 83 -15.22 -1.26 -6.07
N ASP A 84 -16.03 -0.20 -5.96
CA ASP A 84 -15.66 1.00 -5.21
C ASP A 84 -15.91 0.81 -3.70
N VAL A 85 -15.00 0.06 -3.07
CA VAL A 85 -15.00 -0.13 -1.60
C VAL A 85 -14.53 1.13 -0.86
N ARG A 86 -14.13 2.20 -1.56
CA ARG A 86 -13.71 3.46 -0.90
C ARG A 86 -14.82 4.09 -0.12
N ASN A 87 -16.08 3.97 -0.57
CA ASN A 87 -17.24 4.50 0.17
C ASN A 87 -17.33 3.91 1.59
N GLN A 88 -17.17 2.58 1.72
CA GLN A 88 -17.22 1.91 3.02
C GLN A 88 -16.04 2.31 3.90
N GLN A 89 -14.86 2.50 3.32
CA GLN A 89 -13.69 2.92 4.06
C GLN A 89 -13.76 4.40 4.47
N ALA A 90 -14.21 5.28 3.58
CA ALA A 90 -14.44 6.70 3.85
C ALA A 90 -15.40 6.88 5.03
N GLU A 91 -16.53 6.15 5.03
CA GLU A 91 -17.49 6.16 6.14
C GLU A 91 -16.85 5.70 7.46
N ARG A 92 -16.10 4.59 7.44
CA ARG A 92 -15.44 4.05 8.64
C ARG A 92 -14.36 4.98 9.21
N LEU A 93 -13.66 5.69 8.34
CA LEU A 93 -12.56 6.58 8.70
C LEU A 93 -13.02 8.02 8.99
N GLY A 94 -14.26 8.37 8.66
CA GLY A 94 -14.78 9.74 8.77
C GLY A 94 -14.08 10.73 7.83
N VAL A 95 -13.61 10.26 6.67
CA VAL A 95 -12.96 11.09 5.63
C VAL A 95 -13.82 11.16 4.38
N SER A 96 -13.58 12.15 3.52
CA SER A 96 -14.29 12.24 2.24
C SER A 96 -13.80 11.17 1.26
N ILE A 97 -14.67 10.66 0.38
CA ILE A 97 -14.25 9.69 -0.65
C ILE A 97 -13.18 10.28 -1.59
N GLU A 98 -13.21 11.58 -1.83
CA GLU A 98 -12.24 12.33 -2.63
C GLU A 98 -10.85 12.39 -1.97
N GLU A 99 -10.76 12.03 -0.69
CA GLU A 99 -9.49 11.94 0.05
C GLU A 99 -8.85 10.55 -0.01
N ILE A 100 -9.53 9.56 -0.63
CA ILE A 100 -9.07 8.17 -0.80
C ILE A 100 -8.85 7.87 -2.30
N GLY A 101 -7.63 7.50 -2.63
CA GLY A 101 -7.25 7.07 -3.99
C GLY A 101 -7.94 5.77 -4.40
N SER A 102 -8.05 5.54 -5.70
CA SER A 102 -8.59 4.28 -6.25
C SER A 102 -7.76 3.08 -5.80
N TYR A 103 -8.34 1.87 -5.78
CA TYR A 103 -7.59 0.66 -5.44
C TYR A 103 -7.10 -0.07 -6.68
N ALA A 104 -5.86 -0.55 -6.60
CA ALA A 104 -5.32 -1.52 -7.54
C ALA A 104 -4.68 -2.71 -6.84
N PHE A 105 -4.66 -3.83 -7.54
CA PHE A 105 -4.15 -5.10 -7.06
C PHE A 105 -3.09 -5.66 -8.00
N ILE A 106 -2.05 -6.25 -7.41
CA ILE A 106 -0.96 -6.91 -8.14
C ILE A 106 -0.79 -8.32 -7.58
N ARG A 107 -0.74 -9.34 -8.46
CA ARG A 107 -0.58 -10.75 -8.04
C ARG A 107 0.87 -11.17 -7.78
N ASN A 108 1.81 -10.45 -8.35
CA ASN A 108 3.22 -10.82 -8.34
C ASN A 108 3.97 -10.20 -7.17
N PHE A 109 5.13 -10.76 -6.87
CA PHE A 109 6.09 -10.14 -5.96
C PHE A 109 6.49 -8.74 -6.46
N VAL A 110 6.45 -7.75 -5.57
CA VAL A 110 6.83 -6.36 -5.90
C VAL A 110 8.15 -6.04 -5.20
N SER A 111 9.22 -5.90 -6.00
CA SER A 111 10.56 -5.57 -5.50
C SER A 111 10.60 -4.16 -4.92
N LEU A 112 11.39 -3.97 -3.85
CA LEU A 112 11.71 -2.64 -3.31
C LEU A 112 12.51 -1.78 -4.31
N ASP A 113 13.04 -2.36 -5.38
CA ASP A 113 13.67 -1.64 -6.49
C ASP A 113 12.72 -0.71 -7.24
N TYR A 114 11.41 -0.85 -7.05
CA TYR A 114 10.40 0.03 -7.62
C TYR A 114 9.95 1.12 -6.65
N LEU A 115 10.51 1.21 -5.44
CA LEU A 115 10.21 2.29 -4.51
C LEU A 115 10.59 3.65 -5.12
N VAL A 116 9.76 4.65 -4.87
CA VAL A 116 10.15 6.06 -5.07
C VAL A 116 11.19 6.47 -4.03
N GLU A 117 11.96 7.52 -4.31
CA GLU A 117 13.09 7.97 -3.48
C GLU A 117 12.69 8.20 -2.01
N SER A 118 11.60 8.93 -1.78
CA SER A 118 11.09 9.23 -0.42
C SER A 118 10.78 7.98 0.42
N SER A 119 10.39 6.88 -0.22
CA SER A 119 10.14 5.61 0.48
C SER A 119 11.41 4.78 0.66
N ARG A 120 12.42 4.92 -0.22
CA ARG A 120 13.74 4.29 -0.03
C ARG A 120 14.44 4.81 1.20
N GLU A 121 14.37 6.12 1.43
CA GLU A 121 14.94 6.75 2.62
C GLU A 121 14.30 6.19 3.90
N LYS A 122 12.96 6.04 3.92
CA LYS A 122 12.23 5.48 5.07
C LYS A 122 12.59 4.04 5.39
N ILE A 123 12.86 3.20 4.38
CA ILE A 123 13.22 1.80 4.64
C ILE A 123 14.65 1.63 5.14
N SER A 124 15.51 2.66 5.03
CA SER A 124 16.90 2.61 5.50
C SER A 124 17.03 2.32 7.00
N GLU A 125 16.02 2.71 7.78
CA GLU A 125 15.93 2.48 9.23
C GLU A 125 15.73 1.01 9.62
N TYR A 126 15.43 0.13 8.65
CA TYR A 126 15.08 -1.27 8.85
C TYR A 126 16.12 -2.27 8.33
N TYR A 127 17.26 -1.79 7.83
CA TYR A 127 18.45 -2.59 7.51
C TYR A 127 19.30 -2.84 8.76
#